data_AF-A0A292Q836-F1
#
_entry.id   AF-A0A292Q836-F1
#
_cell.length_a   1.000
_cell.length_b   1.000
_cell.length_c   1.000
_cell.angle_alpha   90.00
_cell.angle_beta   90.00
_cell.angle_gamma   90.00
#
_symmetry.space_group_name_H-M   'P 1'
#
loop_
_entity.id
_entity.type
_entity.pdbx_description
1 polymer ?
#
loop_
_entity_poly.entity_id
_entity_poly.type
_entity_poly.pdbx_seq_one_letter_code
_entity_poly.pdbx_strand_id
1 'polypeptide(L)'
;MIFVLLLFLVVSFSLAAPQGEDGVFTASTVVEETTTVSPTPKATTTKTGIPPKPTITEVVIPAQAEVDCSDSSWVPTVDAWVKEEVDKKLKEWWESIPDRDSKNFVAEFGKAFGDSAHNIACGVDTEDQCINPSCKVFRAANAPKWTYFVRVAISNLNRFMRLLHAGIGDGQLGFEALREEVAEDFFPWKDTRTDLEKAAPWLAAIFSTAAGFVPFGFAAKGVVGILSQGLITGVSTSGAAFAGAAFTQVSLDPAIRPIIERMRLLSELGAFVADYCSTARDILGKWSMVIFKGGKDRSGKDIFAYLRGGRFVLHDQWTKSDLEKFFKKRLVAWEHTKTFILCANSTSPDSVVSPLDSQYITGNGTRVCSLYRLDDEGNLKDLIAVEKLEQPQYGITARDMVQSSVEAYLANGLDYTAQDMTERLQISAALPSDKQWFAKGAAGEGAFTIPICDVGHETEWMGRGLPCCCGIGCKDTKSFMEEVNMGGFDPVEQKCREICPVCAAVDYGNDASRSKPSGRALVGMFIAIGAASFWLG
;
A
#
# COMPACT_ATOMS: atom_id res chain seq x y z
N MET A 1 32.92 -18.31 -29.45
CA MET A 1 32.41 -19.15 -30.55
C MET A 1 31.07 -19.70 -30.11
N ILE A 2 29.95 -19.09 -30.52
CA ILE A 2 29.13 -19.47 -31.71
C ILE A 2 28.51 -20.86 -31.46
N PHE A 3 27.20 -20.95 -31.11
CA PHE A 3 26.04 -21.16 -32.03
C PHE A 3 26.08 -22.57 -32.69
N VAL A 4 25.05 -23.40 -32.84
CA VAL A 4 23.58 -23.34 -32.60
C VAL A 4 22.93 -24.68 -33.10
N LEU A 5 21.59 -24.81 -33.00
CA LEU A 5 20.62 -25.61 -33.85
C LEU A 5 20.35 -27.10 -33.41
N LEU A 6 19.16 -27.73 -33.48
CA LEU A 6 17.70 -27.43 -33.66
C LEU A 6 16.90 -28.78 -33.63
N LEU A 7 15.55 -28.72 -33.65
CA LEU A 7 14.50 -29.71 -34.05
C LEU A 7 13.90 -30.66 -32.97
N PHE A 8 12.62 -31.07 -32.94
CA PHE A 8 11.28 -30.70 -33.49
C PHE A 8 10.30 -31.77 -32.92
N LEU A 9 9.00 -31.48 -32.72
CA LEU A 9 7.91 -32.40 -33.10
C LEU A 9 6.52 -31.76 -33.03
N VAL A 10 5.78 -31.99 -34.11
CA VAL A 10 4.41 -31.59 -34.44
C VAL A 10 3.50 -32.82 -34.29
N VAL A 11 2.28 -32.67 -33.78
CA VAL A 11 1.13 -33.51 -34.18
C VAL A 11 -0.14 -32.66 -34.24
N SER A 12 -0.79 -32.68 -35.40
CA SER A 12 -2.08 -32.08 -35.74
C SER A 12 -3.26 -32.98 -35.34
N PHE A 13 -4.44 -32.43 -35.02
CA PHE A 13 -5.73 -33.02 -35.42
C PHE A 13 -6.87 -31.98 -35.50
N SER A 14 -7.45 -31.95 -36.71
CA SER A 14 -8.80 -31.65 -37.22
C SER A 14 -9.83 -30.78 -36.48
N LEU A 15 -10.36 -29.84 -37.28
CA LEU A 15 -11.66 -29.18 -37.14
C LEU A 15 -12.85 -30.16 -37.10
N ALA A 16 -13.84 -29.84 -36.28
CA ALA A 16 -15.25 -30.10 -36.55
C ALA A 16 -16.08 -28.93 -36.00
N ALA A 17 -16.85 -28.29 -36.90
CA ALA A 17 -17.83 -27.26 -36.57
C ALA A 17 -19.10 -27.88 -35.94
N PRO A 18 -19.94 -27.05 -35.29
CA PRO A 18 -21.29 -26.95 -35.81
C PRO A 18 -21.77 -25.50 -36.02
N GLN A 19 -22.63 -25.40 -37.03
CA GLN A 19 -23.61 -24.36 -37.35
C GLN A 19 -24.33 -23.90 -36.06
N GLY A 20 -24.71 -22.64 -35.84
CA GLY A 20 -25.16 -21.59 -36.73
C GLY A 20 -26.43 -21.04 -36.07
N GLU A 21 -26.52 -19.73 -35.83
CA GLU A 21 -27.80 -19.03 -35.68
C GLU A 21 -27.57 -17.53 -35.86
N ASP A 22 -28.42 -16.96 -36.71
CA ASP A 22 -28.32 -15.65 -37.33
C ASP A 22 -28.75 -14.53 -36.40
N GLY A 23 -27.91 -13.49 -36.29
CA GLY A 23 -28.23 -12.23 -35.62
C GLY A 23 -27.94 -11.05 -36.54
N VAL A 24 -28.96 -10.65 -37.31
CA VAL A 24 -28.96 -9.49 -38.20
C VAL A 24 -28.66 -8.21 -37.41
N PHE A 25 -27.52 -7.57 -37.69
CA PHE A 25 -27.26 -6.19 -37.28
C PHE A 25 -27.42 -5.26 -38.49
N THR A 26 -28.47 -4.44 -38.45
CA THR A 26 -28.71 -3.33 -39.39
C THR A 26 -27.64 -2.25 -39.23
N ALA A 27 -26.91 -2.00 -40.31
CA ALA A 27 -25.99 -0.88 -40.44
C ALA A 27 -26.77 0.45 -40.51
N SER A 28 -26.48 1.36 -39.60
CA SER A 28 -26.94 2.74 -39.69
C SER A 28 -26.03 3.56 -40.60
N THR A 29 -26.65 4.18 -41.58
CA THR A 29 -26.10 5.11 -42.57
C THR A 29 -25.42 6.30 -41.90
N VAL A 30 -24.12 6.49 -42.17
CA VAL A 30 -23.40 7.72 -41.86
C VAL A 30 -23.75 8.74 -42.95
N VAL A 31 -24.39 9.84 -42.56
CA VAL A 31 -24.63 11.00 -43.42
C VAL A 31 -23.34 11.81 -43.48
N GLU A 32 -22.78 11.91 -44.68
CA GLU A 32 -21.62 12.71 -45.03
C GLU A 32 -22.08 14.17 -45.19
N GLU A 33 -21.79 15.02 -44.19
CA GLU A 33 -22.11 16.45 -44.23
C GLU A 33 -20.89 17.25 -44.69
N THR A 34 -20.91 17.60 -45.98
CA THR A 34 -19.90 18.43 -46.65
C THR A 34 -19.94 19.85 -46.11
N THR A 35 -19.02 20.21 -45.21
CA THR A 35 -18.88 21.59 -44.72
C THR A 35 -17.80 22.34 -45.52
N THR A 36 -18.23 23.47 -46.07
CA THR A 36 -17.48 24.36 -46.96
C THR A 36 -16.32 25.06 -46.24
N VAL A 37 -15.13 25.02 -46.85
CA VAL A 37 -13.93 25.75 -46.41
C VAL A 37 -14.02 27.23 -46.80
N SER A 38 -13.80 28.13 -45.84
CA SER A 38 -13.56 29.57 -46.06
C SER A 38 -12.43 30.07 -45.15
N PRO A 39 -11.72 31.15 -45.53
CA PRO A 39 -10.29 31.29 -45.26
C PRO A 39 -9.93 31.89 -43.89
N THR A 40 -8.74 31.48 -43.46
CA THR A 40 -7.97 31.80 -42.26
C THR A 40 -7.92 33.28 -41.85
N PRO A 41 -8.21 33.61 -40.58
CA PRO A 41 -7.67 34.79 -39.91
C PRO A 41 -6.46 34.46 -39.01
N LYS A 42 -5.58 35.44 -38.91
CA LYS A 42 -4.28 35.45 -38.23
C LYS A 42 -4.28 34.88 -36.81
N ALA A 43 -3.17 34.20 -36.50
CA ALA A 43 -2.79 33.66 -35.20
C ALA A 43 -3.05 34.65 -34.06
N THR A 44 -4.04 34.30 -33.22
CA THR A 44 -4.26 34.91 -31.91
C THR A 44 -3.61 33.98 -30.89
N THR A 45 -2.69 34.52 -30.10
CA THR A 45 -2.04 33.82 -29.00
C THR A 45 -3.08 33.51 -27.93
N THR A 46 -3.72 32.34 -28.02
CA THR A 46 -4.64 31.85 -27.00
C THR A 46 -3.82 31.57 -25.73
N LYS A 47 -3.97 32.44 -24.73
CA LYS A 47 -3.60 32.10 -23.35
C LYS A 47 -4.36 30.82 -23.01
N THR A 48 -3.63 29.74 -22.78
CA THR A 48 -4.14 28.46 -22.28
C THR A 48 -4.91 28.77 -20.99
N GLY A 49 -6.23 28.80 -21.08
CA GLY A 49 -7.09 28.98 -19.91
C GLY A 49 -6.87 27.78 -19.00
N ILE A 50 -6.67 28.05 -17.71
CA ILE A 50 -6.64 27.01 -16.67
C ILE A 50 -7.92 26.19 -16.86
N PRO A 51 -7.82 24.88 -17.13
CA PRO A 51 -9.01 24.05 -17.31
C PRO A 51 -9.91 24.19 -16.07
N PRO A 52 -11.23 24.29 -16.25
CA PRO A 52 -12.15 24.44 -15.12
C PRO A 52 -11.92 23.29 -14.15
N LYS A 53 -11.66 23.63 -12.88
CA LYS A 53 -11.45 22.67 -11.80
C LYS A 53 -12.64 21.69 -11.82
N PRO A 54 -12.41 20.37 -11.94
CA PRO A 54 -13.49 19.41 -12.00
C PRO A 54 -14.40 19.56 -10.78
N THR A 55 -15.71 19.62 -11.02
CA THR A 55 -16.70 19.67 -9.94
C THR A 55 -16.72 18.30 -9.26
N ILE A 56 -16.09 18.20 -8.10
CA ILE A 56 -16.07 16.98 -7.28
C ILE A 56 -17.38 16.93 -6.51
N THR A 57 -18.23 15.95 -6.80
CA THR A 57 -19.36 15.61 -5.92
C THR A 57 -18.77 14.99 -4.66
N GLU A 58 -18.86 15.71 -3.55
CA GLU A 58 -18.37 15.23 -2.26
C GLU A 58 -19.20 14.01 -1.83
N VAL A 59 -18.56 12.84 -1.81
CA VAL A 59 -19.16 11.62 -1.27
C VAL A 59 -19.20 11.77 0.25
N VAL A 60 -20.37 12.16 0.77
CA VAL A 60 -20.62 12.22 2.21
C VAL A 60 -20.89 10.80 2.69
N ILE A 61 -19.91 10.20 3.37
CA ILE A 61 -20.10 8.90 4.01
C ILE A 61 -20.85 9.16 5.32
N PRO A 62 -22.12 8.71 5.46
CA PRO A 62 -22.91 9.03 6.62
C PRO A 62 -22.26 8.49 7.90
N ALA A 63 -22.22 9.34 8.94
CA ALA A 63 -21.86 8.92 10.28
C ALA A 63 -22.85 7.83 10.73
N GLN A 64 -22.36 6.77 11.36
CA GLN A 64 -23.24 5.71 11.82
C GLN A 64 -24.09 6.18 13.00
N ALA A 65 -25.32 5.69 13.03
CA ALA A 65 -26.18 5.85 14.19
C ALA A 65 -25.51 5.23 15.42
N GLU A 66 -25.52 5.95 16.54
CA GLU A 66 -25.07 5.40 17.83
C GLU A 66 -25.80 4.09 18.12
N VAL A 67 -25.05 3.12 18.63
CA VAL A 67 -25.57 1.82 19.04
C VAL A 67 -26.42 2.02 20.30
N ASP A 68 -27.67 2.44 20.13
CA ASP A 68 -28.66 2.59 21.21
C ASP A 68 -29.22 1.22 21.62
N CYS A 69 -28.33 0.36 22.11
CA CYS A 69 -28.68 -0.89 22.76
C CYS A 69 -28.49 -0.70 24.26
N SER A 70 -29.60 -0.58 24.99
CA SER A 70 -29.58 -0.50 26.46
C SER A 70 -28.92 -1.73 27.11
N ASP A 71 -28.86 -2.86 26.39
CA ASP A 71 -28.18 -4.08 26.80
C ASP A 71 -26.76 -4.13 26.23
N SER A 72 -25.77 -3.96 27.11
CA SER A 72 -24.34 -4.03 26.77
C SER A 72 -23.94 -5.33 26.07
N SER A 73 -24.68 -6.42 26.27
CA SER A 73 -24.38 -7.70 25.64
C SER A 73 -24.59 -7.67 24.12
N TRP A 74 -25.34 -6.69 23.60
CA TRP A 74 -25.55 -6.43 22.16
C TRP A 74 -24.53 -5.45 21.57
N VAL A 75 -23.59 -4.93 22.35
CA VAL A 75 -22.54 -4.07 21.81
C VAL A 75 -21.57 -4.95 20.99
N PRO A 76 -21.43 -4.70 19.68
CA PRO A 76 -20.58 -5.50 18.82
C PRO A 76 -19.12 -5.25 19.20
N THR A 77 -18.50 -6.26 19.82
CA THR A 77 -17.10 -6.27 20.23
C THR A 77 -16.47 -7.58 19.80
N VAL A 78 -15.14 -7.62 19.72
CA VAL A 78 -14.41 -8.87 19.41
C VAL A 78 -14.70 -9.95 20.47
N ASP A 79 -14.73 -9.57 21.75
CA ASP A 79 -15.05 -10.51 22.83
C ASP A 79 -16.49 -11.04 22.71
N ALA A 80 -17.45 -10.18 22.37
CA ALA A 80 -18.82 -10.60 22.13
C ALA A 80 -18.92 -11.50 20.89
N TRP A 81 -18.17 -11.22 19.82
CA TRP A 81 -18.10 -12.07 18.62
C TRP A 81 -17.62 -13.48 18.94
N VAL A 82 -16.56 -13.60 19.72
CA VAL A 82 -16.00 -14.90 20.12
C VAL A 82 -16.91 -15.62 21.10
N LYS A 83 -17.44 -14.91 22.10
CA LYS A 83 -18.39 -15.47 23.08
C LYS A 83 -19.66 -16.02 22.44
N GLU A 84 -20.16 -15.37 21.39
CA GLU A 84 -21.35 -15.81 20.65
C GLU A 84 -21.03 -16.90 19.60
N GLU A 85 -19.78 -17.38 19.51
CA GLU A 85 -19.32 -18.35 18.50
C GLU A 85 -19.69 -17.94 17.06
N VAL A 86 -19.60 -16.64 16.74
CA VAL A 86 -20.13 -16.09 15.47
C VAL A 86 -19.49 -16.77 14.26
N ASP A 87 -18.17 -16.99 14.25
CA ASP A 87 -17.47 -17.61 13.10
C ASP A 87 -18.03 -18.98 12.75
N LYS A 88 -18.28 -19.82 13.76
CA LYS A 88 -18.82 -21.16 13.60
C LYS A 88 -20.27 -21.12 13.13
N LYS A 89 -21.12 -20.35 13.83
CA LYS A 89 -22.55 -20.24 13.52
C LYS A 89 -22.78 -19.66 12.12
N LEU A 90 -22.00 -18.65 11.74
CA LEU A 90 -22.09 -18.04 10.43
C LEU A 90 -21.71 -19.03 9.33
N LYS A 91 -20.63 -19.79 9.53
CA LYS A 91 -20.20 -20.83 8.58
C LYS A 91 -21.24 -21.95 8.46
N GLU A 92 -21.72 -22.49 9.58
CA GLU A 92 -22.75 -23.53 9.60
C GLU A 92 -24.04 -23.07 8.91
N TRP A 93 -24.47 -21.82 9.16
CA TRP A 93 -25.62 -21.24 8.49
C TRP A 93 -25.41 -21.16 6.98
N TRP A 94 -24.30 -20.56 6.51
CA TRP A 94 -24.07 -20.43 5.07
C TRP A 94 -23.94 -21.78 4.40
N GLU A 95 -23.32 -22.75 5.09
CA GLU A 95 -23.15 -24.09 4.56
C GLU A 95 -24.47 -24.85 4.41
N SER A 96 -25.49 -24.48 5.19
CA SER A 96 -26.83 -25.05 5.12
C SER A 96 -27.69 -24.55 3.95
N ILE A 97 -27.29 -23.48 3.26
CA ILE A 97 -28.06 -22.89 2.16
C ILE A 97 -27.90 -23.74 0.89
N PRO A 98 -28.99 -24.28 0.31
CA PRO A 98 -28.92 -24.97 -0.97
C PRO A 98 -28.51 -24.02 -2.10
N ASP A 99 -27.71 -24.52 -3.05
CA ASP A 99 -27.25 -23.78 -4.23
C ASP A 99 -26.53 -22.45 -3.91
N ARG A 100 -25.87 -22.39 -2.75
CA ARG A 100 -25.24 -21.16 -2.23
C ARG A 100 -24.24 -20.52 -3.21
N ASP A 101 -23.57 -21.31 -4.05
CA ASP A 101 -22.59 -20.81 -5.02
C ASP A 101 -23.25 -19.92 -6.11
N SER A 102 -24.56 -20.06 -6.31
CA SER A 102 -25.35 -19.22 -7.23
C SER A 102 -25.97 -17.99 -6.56
N LYS A 103 -25.95 -17.93 -5.22
CA LYS A 103 -26.65 -16.91 -4.44
C LYS A 103 -25.71 -15.79 -4.00
N ASN A 104 -26.29 -14.64 -3.64
CA ASN A 104 -25.55 -13.55 -3.03
C ASN A 104 -25.63 -13.68 -1.51
N PHE A 105 -24.48 -13.91 -0.86
CA PHE A 105 -24.37 -14.09 0.58
C PHE A 105 -25.07 -12.99 1.38
N VAL A 106 -24.79 -11.72 1.07
CA VAL A 106 -25.36 -10.58 1.81
C VAL A 106 -26.89 -10.53 1.66
N ALA A 107 -27.41 -10.77 0.46
CA ALA A 107 -28.85 -10.78 0.19
C ALA A 107 -29.55 -11.93 0.94
N GLU A 108 -28.98 -13.14 0.90
CA GLU A 108 -29.52 -14.30 1.62
C GLU A 108 -29.44 -14.11 3.14
N PHE A 109 -28.35 -13.52 3.65
CA PHE A 109 -28.19 -13.20 5.05
C PHE A 109 -29.24 -12.17 5.50
N GLY A 110 -29.44 -11.13 4.69
CA GLY A 110 -30.48 -10.13 4.87
C GLY A 110 -31.88 -10.72 4.89
N LYS A 111 -32.17 -11.66 3.99
CA LYS A 111 -33.46 -12.35 3.94
C LYS A 111 -33.70 -13.26 5.15
N ALA A 112 -32.66 -13.92 5.63
CA ALA A 112 -32.76 -14.86 6.76
C ALA A 112 -32.92 -14.15 8.11
N PHE A 113 -32.26 -13.00 8.31
CA PHE A 113 -32.11 -12.38 9.63
C PHE A 113 -32.37 -10.87 9.69
N GLY A 114 -32.63 -10.22 8.56
CA GLY A 114 -32.88 -8.78 8.47
C GLY A 114 -34.37 -8.42 8.47
N ASP A 115 -34.64 -7.11 8.46
CA ASP A 115 -35.98 -6.60 8.20
C ASP A 115 -36.31 -6.88 6.73
N SER A 116 -37.25 -7.79 6.48
CA SER A 116 -37.65 -8.29 5.16
C SER A 116 -38.06 -7.21 4.14
N ALA A 117 -38.11 -5.94 4.55
CA ALA A 117 -38.42 -4.80 3.71
C ALA A 117 -37.27 -4.34 2.79
N HIS A 118 -36.01 -4.71 3.04
CA HIS A 118 -34.86 -4.12 2.33
C HIS A 118 -34.01 -5.19 1.65
N ASN A 119 -33.98 -5.17 0.32
CA ASN A 119 -33.02 -5.92 -0.48
C ASN A 119 -31.61 -5.41 -0.16
N ILE A 120 -30.95 -6.05 0.81
CA ILE A 120 -29.61 -5.66 1.20
C ILE A 120 -28.67 -6.03 0.06
N ALA A 121 -28.01 -5.02 -0.50
CA ALA A 121 -26.82 -5.16 -1.31
C ALA A 121 -25.66 -4.42 -0.65
N CYS A 122 -24.48 -5.00 -0.74
CA CYS A 122 -23.22 -4.38 -0.32
C CYS A 122 -22.22 -4.51 -1.47
N GLY A 123 -21.34 -3.55 -1.56
CA GLY A 123 -20.48 -3.29 -2.70
C GLY A 123 -20.16 -1.80 -2.77
N VAL A 124 -19.04 -1.47 -3.40
CA VAL A 124 -18.53 -0.09 -3.50
C VAL A 124 -19.59 0.88 -4.04
N ASP A 125 -20.44 0.43 -4.96
CA ASP A 125 -21.47 1.23 -5.65
C ASP A 125 -22.87 1.18 -5.01
N THR A 126 -23.02 0.53 -3.85
CA THR A 126 -24.34 0.25 -3.22
C THR A 126 -24.49 0.90 -1.83
N GLU A 127 -24.15 2.19 -1.73
CA GLU A 127 -24.13 2.96 -0.47
C GLU A 127 -25.41 2.78 0.37
N ASP A 128 -26.55 3.04 -0.26
CA ASP A 128 -27.83 3.21 0.42
C ASP A 128 -28.41 1.89 0.93
N GLN A 129 -27.84 0.76 0.51
CA GLN A 129 -28.39 -0.57 0.73
C GLN A 129 -27.63 -1.37 1.80
N CYS A 130 -26.41 -0.93 2.16
CA CYS A 130 -25.56 -1.61 3.14
C CYS A 130 -25.45 -0.84 4.48
N ILE A 131 -26.57 -0.32 4.97
CA ILE A 131 -26.62 0.50 6.19
C ILE A 131 -26.52 -0.37 7.45
N ASN A 132 -25.85 0.19 8.47
CA ASN A 132 -25.72 -0.43 9.77
C ASN A 132 -27.10 -0.50 10.47
N PRO A 133 -27.58 -1.69 10.84
CA PRO A 133 -28.89 -1.80 11.45
C PRO A 133 -28.88 -1.35 12.91
N SER A 134 -30.03 -0.93 13.41
CA SER A 134 -30.24 -0.82 14.85
C SER A 134 -30.41 -2.21 15.46
N CYS A 135 -29.75 -2.49 16.59
CA CYS A 135 -29.99 -3.73 17.34
C CYS A 135 -31.44 -3.88 17.80
N LYS A 136 -32.21 -2.77 17.92
CA LYS A 136 -33.63 -2.82 18.28
C LYS A 136 -34.44 -3.63 17.27
N VAL A 137 -34.09 -3.54 15.99
CA VAL A 137 -34.74 -4.31 14.91
C VAL A 137 -34.52 -5.81 15.11
N PHE A 138 -33.27 -6.21 15.34
CA PHE A 138 -32.92 -7.62 15.58
C PHE A 138 -33.53 -8.15 16.88
N ARG A 139 -33.57 -7.33 17.94
CA ARG A 139 -34.21 -7.68 19.21
C ARG A 139 -35.73 -7.84 19.06
N ALA A 140 -36.39 -6.92 18.36
CA ALA A 140 -37.83 -6.99 18.12
C ALA A 140 -38.22 -8.22 17.29
N ALA A 141 -37.37 -8.62 16.35
CA ALA A 141 -37.53 -9.85 15.55
C ALA A 141 -37.13 -11.14 16.29
N ASN A 142 -36.69 -11.06 17.56
CA ASN A 142 -36.14 -12.18 18.31
C ASN A 142 -35.00 -12.92 17.57
N ALA A 143 -34.21 -12.18 16.79
CA ALA A 143 -33.11 -12.72 16.02
C ALA A 143 -31.93 -13.10 16.95
N PRO A 144 -31.17 -14.17 16.66
CA PRO A 144 -29.97 -14.51 17.42
C PRO A 144 -28.95 -13.37 17.38
N LYS A 145 -28.36 -13.03 18.52
CA LYS A 145 -27.42 -11.88 18.61
C LYS A 145 -26.25 -11.93 17.62
N TRP A 146 -25.71 -13.13 17.37
CA TRP A 146 -24.61 -13.31 16.42
C TRP A 146 -24.95 -12.75 15.02
N THR A 147 -26.22 -12.73 14.62
CA THR A 147 -26.61 -12.24 13.30
C THR A 147 -26.51 -10.72 13.20
N TYR A 148 -26.82 -10.01 14.30
CA TYR A 148 -26.61 -8.57 14.41
C TYR A 148 -25.11 -8.23 14.31
N PHE A 149 -24.25 -8.99 14.99
CA PHE A 149 -22.81 -8.78 14.94
C PHE A 149 -22.24 -8.96 13.53
N VAL A 150 -22.67 -10.01 12.81
CA VAL A 150 -22.32 -10.22 11.41
C VAL A 150 -22.79 -9.05 10.55
N ARG A 151 -24.02 -8.57 10.77
CA ARG A 151 -24.57 -7.47 9.97
C ARG A 151 -23.81 -6.16 10.18
N VAL A 152 -23.39 -5.87 11.41
CA VAL A 152 -22.50 -4.73 11.71
C VAL A 152 -21.16 -4.89 11.00
N ALA A 153 -20.56 -6.08 11.07
CA ALA A 153 -19.28 -6.36 10.43
C ALA A 153 -19.34 -6.25 8.90
N ILE A 154 -20.42 -6.70 8.25
CA ILE A 154 -20.64 -6.54 6.81
C ILE A 154 -20.75 -5.06 6.41
N SER A 155 -21.52 -4.27 7.16
CA SER A 155 -21.68 -2.84 6.86
C SER A 155 -20.38 -2.07 7.05
N ASN A 156 -19.63 -2.37 8.11
CA ASN A 156 -18.31 -1.77 8.35
C ASN A 156 -17.29 -2.19 7.29
N LEU A 157 -17.27 -3.45 6.86
CA LEU A 157 -16.44 -3.90 5.73
C LEU A 157 -16.81 -3.14 4.44
N ASN A 158 -18.10 -2.94 4.17
CA ASN A 158 -18.56 -2.18 3.01
C ASN A 158 -18.14 -0.72 3.06
N ARG A 159 -18.36 -0.08 4.21
CA ARG A 159 -17.92 1.30 4.45
C ARG A 159 -16.41 1.43 4.24
N PHE A 160 -15.64 0.48 4.76
CA PHE A 160 -14.19 0.47 4.60
C PHE A 160 -13.76 0.33 3.13
N MET A 161 -14.33 -0.62 2.37
CA MET A 161 -14.04 -0.76 0.93
C MET A 161 -14.40 0.50 0.14
N ARG A 162 -15.47 1.20 0.54
CA ARG A 162 -15.88 2.48 -0.07
C ARG A 162 -14.93 3.63 0.29
N LEU A 163 -14.50 3.71 1.55
CA LEU A 163 -13.47 4.65 1.99
C LEU A 163 -12.20 4.47 1.17
N LEU A 164 -11.74 3.22 0.96
CA LEU A 164 -10.59 2.93 0.11
C LEU A 164 -10.80 3.37 -1.34
N HIS A 165 -11.92 2.97 -1.95
CA HIS A 165 -12.22 3.31 -3.33
C HIS A 165 -12.30 4.84 -3.55
N ALA A 166 -12.97 5.55 -2.65
CA ALA A 166 -13.09 7.01 -2.70
C ALA A 166 -11.75 7.69 -2.39
N GLY A 167 -10.99 7.19 -1.42
CA GLY A 167 -9.67 7.70 -1.05
C GLY A 167 -8.65 7.57 -2.18
N ILE A 168 -8.65 6.46 -2.93
CA ILE A 168 -7.84 6.30 -4.15
C ILE A 168 -8.25 7.33 -5.20
N GLY A 169 -9.56 7.51 -5.42
CA GLY A 169 -10.08 8.48 -6.38
C GLY A 169 -9.69 9.92 -6.06
N ASP A 170 -9.82 10.32 -4.80
CA ASP A 170 -9.42 11.66 -4.36
C ASP A 170 -7.90 11.84 -4.34
N GLY A 171 -7.16 10.82 -3.89
CA GLY A 171 -5.70 10.82 -3.93
C GLY A 171 -5.15 10.95 -5.35
N GLN A 172 -5.80 10.30 -6.33
CA GLN A 172 -5.51 10.47 -7.75
C GLN A 172 -5.68 11.94 -8.17
N LEU A 173 -6.84 12.54 -7.88
CA LEU A 173 -7.12 13.93 -8.24
C LEU A 173 -6.15 14.91 -7.55
N GLY A 174 -5.82 14.64 -6.28
CA GLY A 174 -4.84 15.40 -5.52
C GLY A 174 -3.44 15.30 -6.10
N PHE A 175 -3.02 14.11 -6.56
CA PHE A 175 -1.75 13.92 -7.24
C PHE A 175 -1.73 14.55 -8.63
N GLU A 176 -2.81 14.43 -9.41
CA GLU A 176 -2.92 15.07 -10.72
C GLU A 176 -2.74 16.59 -10.61
N ALA A 177 -3.27 17.20 -9.54
CA ALA A 177 -3.07 18.62 -9.25
C ALA A 177 -1.62 18.99 -8.89
N LEU A 178 -0.84 18.04 -8.37
CA LEU A 178 0.56 18.22 -7.99
C LEU A 178 1.53 17.67 -9.02
N ARG A 179 1.05 17.05 -10.09
CA ARG A 179 1.87 16.31 -11.04
C ARG A 179 3.01 17.15 -11.59
N GLU A 180 2.72 18.37 -12.02
CA GLU A 180 3.72 19.28 -12.59
C GLU A 180 4.72 19.73 -11.53
N GLU A 181 4.24 19.99 -10.32
CA GLU A 181 5.09 20.36 -9.17
C GLU A 181 5.98 19.20 -8.75
N VAL A 182 5.47 17.98 -8.60
CA VAL A 182 6.26 16.77 -8.27
C VAL A 182 7.26 16.46 -9.38
N ALA A 183 6.83 16.60 -10.65
CA ALA A 183 7.68 16.43 -11.81
C ALA A 183 8.86 17.41 -11.81
N GLU A 184 8.59 18.69 -11.56
CA GLU A 184 9.63 19.71 -11.45
C GLU A 184 10.48 19.47 -10.20
N ASP A 185 9.83 19.25 -9.06
CA ASP A 185 10.51 19.36 -7.80
C ASP A 185 11.51 18.27 -7.54
N PHE A 186 11.16 17.07 -8.00
CA PHE A 186 11.93 15.91 -7.68
C PHE A 186 12.61 15.33 -8.91
N PHE A 187 11.96 15.28 -10.08
CA PHE A 187 12.58 14.68 -11.26
C PHE A 187 13.44 15.71 -12.01
N PRO A 188 14.78 15.56 -12.05
CA PRO A 188 15.61 16.43 -12.86
C PRO A 188 15.34 16.13 -14.34
N TRP A 189 14.39 16.85 -14.92
CA TRP A 189 13.92 16.78 -16.31
C TRP A 189 15.02 16.95 -17.38
N LYS A 190 16.27 17.22 -16.97
CA LYS A 190 17.43 17.36 -17.84
C LYS A 190 18.18 16.06 -18.12
N ASP A 191 17.92 14.97 -17.40
CA ASP A 191 18.59 13.69 -17.67
C ASP A 191 17.64 12.70 -18.36
N THR A 192 17.67 12.72 -19.70
CA THR A 192 16.96 11.78 -20.59
C THR A 192 17.41 10.31 -20.42
N ARG A 193 18.36 10.04 -19.52
CA ARG A 193 18.86 8.70 -19.19
C ARG A 193 18.24 8.11 -17.93
N THR A 194 17.38 8.85 -17.23
CA THR A 194 16.69 8.31 -16.05
C THR A 194 15.67 7.28 -16.50
N ASP A 195 15.99 6.01 -16.27
CA ASP A 195 15.18 4.87 -16.69
C ASP A 195 13.92 4.79 -15.83
N LEU A 196 12.80 5.35 -16.31
CA LEU A 196 11.52 5.35 -15.61
C LEU A 196 11.02 3.92 -15.29
N GLU A 197 11.52 2.89 -15.99
CA GLU A 197 11.25 1.48 -15.64
C GLU A 197 11.67 1.16 -14.19
N LYS A 198 12.63 1.90 -13.61
CA LYS A 198 13.05 1.76 -12.20
C LYS A 198 12.07 2.40 -11.20
N ALA A 199 11.26 3.35 -11.64
CA ALA A 199 10.26 4.01 -10.79
C ALA A 199 8.94 3.23 -10.70
N ALA A 200 8.64 2.37 -11.69
CA ALA A 200 7.39 1.62 -11.73
C ALA A 200 7.16 0.68 -10.52
N PRO A 201 8.17 -0.03 -9.99
CA PRO A 201 7.99 -0.82 -8.77
C PRO A 201 7.69 0.02 -7.52
N TRP A 202 8.25 1.22 -7.43
CA TRP A 202 7.96 2.16 -6.35
C TRP A 202 6.50 2.62 -6.39
N LEU A 203 5.99 2.96 -7.59
CA LEU A 203 4.58 3.28 -7.79
C LEU A 203 3.68 2.09 -7.44
N ALA A 204 4.04 0.88 -7.88
CA ALA A 204 3.32 -0.33 -7.49
C ALA A 204 3.34 -0.55 -5.97
N ALA A 205 4.42 -0.22 -5.27
CA ALA A 205 4.53 -0.29 -3.80
C ALA A 205 3.61 0.71 -3.08
N ILE A 206 3.48 1.94 -3.60
CA ILE A 206 2.58 2.95 -3.04
C ILE A 206 1.12 2.51 -3.13
N PHE A 207 0.72 2.00 -4.29
CA PHE A 207 -0.66 1.58 -4.47
C PHE A 207 -0.99 0.23 -3.86
N SER A 208 0.01 -0.60 -3.59
CA SER A 208 -0.18 -1.86 -2.87
C SER A 208 -0.27 -1.66 -1.37
N THR A 209 0.46 -0.69 -0.81
CA THR A 209 0.32 -0.37 0.61
C THR A 209 -1.10 0.05 0.94
N ALA A 210 -1.78 0.77 0.04
CA ALA A 210 -3.22 1.10 0.10
C ALA A 210 -4.19 -0.08 0.34
N ALA A 211 -3.82 -1.29 -0.09
CA ALA A 211 -4.60 -2.50 0.13
C ALA A 211 -4.41 -3.07 1.55
N GLY A 212 -3.31 -2.72 2.24
CA GLY A 212 -3.02 -3.12 3.62
C GLY A 212 -3.84 -2.41 4.71
N PHE A 213 -4.80 -1.58 4.31
CA PHE A 213 -5.43 -0.52 5.11
C PHE A 213 -6.54 -0.95 6.06
N VAL A 214 -6.79 -2.23 6.24
CA VAL A 214 -7.99 -2.63 7.00
C VAL A 214 -7.84 -2.27 8.47
N PRO A 215 -8.85 -1.59 9.05
CA PRO A 215 -8.89 -1.36 10.48
C PRO A 215 -8.98 -2.71 11.18
N PHE A 216 -7.95 -3.01 11.95
CA PHE A 216 -8.14 -3.80 13.15
C PHE A 216 -8.55 -2.78 14.21
N GLY A 217 -9.64 -3.04 14.90
CA GLY A 217 -9.79 -2.49 16.24
C GLY A 217 -9.30 -3.58 17.18
N PHE A 218 -8.16 -3.40 17.84
CA PHE A 218 -7.98 -3.73 19.27
C PHE A 218 -6.53 -3.54 19.73
N ALA A 219 -6.25 -2.39 20.34
CA ALA A 219 -5.52 -2.37 21.60
C ALA A 219 -6.36 -1.62 22.62
N ALA A 220 -7.22 -2.38 23.31
CA ALA A 220 -7.65 -1.96 24.63
C ALA A 220 -6.42 -2.01 25.54
N LYS A 221 -5.84 -0.84 25.83
CA LYS A 221 -5.06 -0.61 27.05
C LYS A 221 -5.94 -1.02 28.24
N GLY A 222 -5.78 -2.24 28.77
CA GLY A 222 -6.39 -2.57 30.06
C GLY A 222 -6.58 -4.04 30.41
N VAL A 223 -6.66 -4.97 29.44
CA VAL A 223 -6.94 -6.38 29.75
C VAL A 223 -5.86 -7.28 29.14
N VAL A 224 -4.66 -7.26 29.74
CA VAL A 224 -3.61 -8.26 29.50
C VAL A 224 -3.88 -9.56 30.30
N GLY A 225 -5.02 -9.63 31.00
CA GLY A 225 -5.48 -10.85 31.64
C GLY A 225 -6.19 -11.77 30.64
N ILE A 226 -5.44 -12.69 30.04
CA ILE A 226 -5.96 -13.93 29.42
C ILE A 226 -6.82 -13.70 28.16
N LEU A 227 -6.26 -13.08 27.12
CA LEU A 227 -6.75 -13.34 25.76
C LEU A 227 -6.19 -14.68 25.31
N SER A 228 -7.07 -15.61 24.91
CA SER A 228 -6.63 -16.91 24.39
C SER A 228 -5.86 -16.72 23.08
N GLN A 229 -4.79 -17.48 22.86
CA GLN A 229 -4.00 -17.44 21.61
C GLN A 229 -4.86 -17.61 20.34
N GLY A 230 -6.04 -18.24 20.48
CA GLY A 230 -7.04 -18.37 19.42
C GLY A 230 -7.62 -17.03 18.92
N LEU A 231 -7.73 -16.02 19.79
CA LEU A 231 -8.29 -14.71 19.42
C LEU A 231 -7.27 -13.88 18.61
N ILE A 232 -6.00 -13.92 19.02
CA ILE A 232 -4.89 -13.26 18.32
C ILE A 232 -4.70 -13.87 16.92
N THR A 233 -4.78 -15.19 16.80
CA THR A 233 -4.63 -15.90 15.51
C THR A 233 -5.83 -15.73 14.58
N GLY A 234 -7.07 -15.73 15.10
CA GLY A 234 -8.27 -15.50 14.28
C GLY A 234 -8.31 -14.09 13.66
N VAL A 235 -7.92 -13.09 14.43
CA VAL A 235 -7.89 -11.67 14.01
C VAL A 235 -6.68 -11.39 13.10
N SER A 236 -5.49 -11.93 13.39
CA SER A 236 -4.32 -11.74 12.52
C SER A 236 -4.45 -12.43 11.16
N THR A 237 -5.10 -13.60 11.09
CA THR A 237 -5.25 -14.34 9.82
C THR A 237 -6.26 -13.70 8.88
N SER A 238 -7.36 -13.12 9.37
CA SER A 238 -8.27 -12.31 8.55
C SER A 238 -7.56 -11.06 8.07
N GLY A 239 -6.84 -10.42 9.00
CA GLY A 239 -5.72 -9.52 8.82
C GLY A 239 -4.99 -9.58 7.48
N ALA A 240 -4.09 -10.55 7.45
CA ALA A 240 -3.26 -10.92 6.32
C ALA A 240 -4.05 -11.31 5.09
N ALA A 241 -5.19 -11.99 5.27
CA ALA A 241 -6.03 -12.38 4.14
C ALA A 241 -6.47 -11.15 3.33
N PHE A 242 -6.88 -10.06 3.97
CA PHE A 242 -7.27 -8.85 3.23
C PHE A 242 -6.11 -8.08 2.63
N ALA A 243 -5.09 -7.77 3.43
CA ALA A 243 -3.96 -7.01 2.94
C ALA A 243 -3.29 -7.74 1.76
N GLY A 244 -3.09 -9.05 1.91
CA GLY A 244 -2.57 -9.92 0.87
C GLY A 244 -3.50 -10.05 -0.32
N ALA A 245 -4.80 -10.24 -0.13
CA ALA A 245 -5.75 -10.39 -1.24
C ALA A 245 -5.92 -9.11 -2.04
N ALA A 246 -6.15 -7.96 -1.41
CA ALA A 246 -6.30 -6.70 -2.13
C ALA A 246 -5.02 -6.33 -2.89
N PHE A 247 -3.84 -6.61 -2.31
CA PHE A 247 -2.57 -6.48 -3.03
C PHE A 247 -2.46 -7.43 -4.22
N THR A 248 -2.78 -8.71 -4.02
CA THR A 248 -2.74 -9.76 -5.05
C THR A 248 -3.73 -9.47 -6.18
N GLN A 249 -4.89 -8.90 -5.86
CA GLN A 249 -5.89 -8.50 -6.84
C GLN A 249 -5.38 -7.39 -7.75
N VAL A 250 -4.73 -6.36 -7.20
CA VAL A 250 -4.19 -5.27 -8.01
C VAL A 250 -2.92 -5.72 -8.75
N SER A 251 -1.95 -6.30 -8.05
CA SER A 251 -0.64 -6.64 -8.63
C SER A 251 -0.66 -7.76 -9.68
N LEU A 252 -1.57 -8.74 -9.56
CA LEU A 252 -1.71 -9.81 -10.55
C LEU A 252 -2.65 -9.46 -11.70
N ASP A 253 -3.26 -8.27 -11.71
CA ASP A 253 -4.17 -7.92 -12.79
C ASP A 253 -3.40 -7.71 -14.10
N PRO A 254 -3.75 -8.44 -15.17
CA PRO A 254 -3.08 -8.28 -16.45
C PRO A 254 -3.21 -6.87 -17.04
N ALA A 255 -4.17 -6.06 -16.58
CA ALA A 255 -4.30 -4.66 -16.97
C ALA A 255 -3.20 -3.76 -16.38
N ILE A 256 -2.59 -4.11 -15.24
CA ILE A 256 -1.55 -3.29 -14.60
C ILE A 256 -0.20 -3.40 -15.32
N ARG A 257 0.13 -4.58 -15.85
CA ARG A 257 1.39 -4.81 -16.57
C ARG A 257 1.63 -3.84 -17.75
N PRO A 258 0.70 -3.68 -18.71
CA PRO A 258 0.90 -2.75 -19.82
C PRO A 258 0.90 -1.28 -19.37
N ILE A 259 0.30 -0.95 -18.22
CA ILE A 259 0.35 0.40 -17.63
C ILE A 259 1.78 0.68 -17.12
N ILE A 260 2.41 -0.28 -16.44
CA ILE A 260 3.82 -0.20 -16.04
C ILE A 260 4.75 -0.08 -17.25
N GLU A 261 4.57 -0.93 -18.27
CA GLU A 261 5.42 -0.94 -19.47
C GLU A 261 5.32 0.36 -20.30
N ARG A 262 4.25 1.15 -20.13
CA ARG A 262 4.08 2.47 -20.76
C ARG A 262 4.81 3.60 -20.04
N MET A 263 5.34 3.41 -18.84
CA MET A 263 6.09 4.47 -18.14
C MET A 263 7.45 4.70 -18.81
N ARG A 264 7.48 5.44 -19.93
CA ARG A 264 8.74 5.83 -20.57
C ARG A 264 9.02 7.31 -20.45
N LEU A 265 8.00 8.14 -20.29
CA LEU A 265 8.14 9.60 -20.20
C LEU A 265 7.41 10.17 -18.99
N LEU A 266 7.94 11.25 -18.41
CA LEU A 266 7.34 11.93 -17.26
C LEU A 266 5.98 12.57 -17.59
N SER A 267 5.74 12.96 -18.85
CA SER A 267 4.42 13.37 -19.34
C SER A 267 3.38 12.27 -19.20
N GLU A 268 3.82 11.00 -19.18
CA GLU A 268 2.98 9.84 -18.99
C GLU A 268 2.84 9.47 -17.51
N LEU A 269 3.58 10.08 -16.57
CA LEU A 269 3.45 9.82 -15.12
C LEU A 269 2.05 10.17 -14.61
N GLY A 270 1.50 11.30 -15.08
CA GLY A 270 0.12 11.67 -14.75
C GLY A 270 -0.91 10.70 -15.30
N ALA A 271 -0.76 10.32 -16.57
CA ALA A 271 -1.63 9.35 -17.21
C ALA A 271 -1.48 7.96 -16.56
N PHE A 272 -0.27 7.57 -16.16
CA PHE A 272 0.01 6.36 -15.42
C PHE A 272 -0.69 6.37 -14.07
N VAL A 273 -0.53 7.43 -13.26
CA VAL A 273 -1.17 7.50 -11.94
C VAL A 273 -2.69 7.48 -12.10
N ALA A 274 -3.22 8.19 -13.10
CA ALA A 274 -4.64 8.16 -13.41
C ALA A 274 -5.14 6.77 -13.82
N ASP A 275 -4.48 6.13 -14.79
CA ASP A 275 -4.82 4.80 -15.30
C ASP A 275 -4.68 3.73 -14.22
N TYR A 276 -3.61 3.81 -13.42
CA TYR A 276 -3.38 2.92 -12.29
C TYR A 276 -4.47 3.08 -11.24
N CYS A 277 -4.73 4.30 -10.76
CA CYS A 277 -5.75 4.57 -9.74
C CYS A 277 -7.14 4.15 -10.23
N SER A 278 -7.48 4.43 -11.49
CA SER A 278 -8.71 3.99 -12.13
C SER A 278 -8.81 2.47 -12.17
N THR A 279 -7.73 1.77 -12.57
CA THR A 279 -7.68 0.31 -12.59
C THR A 279 -7.78 -0.28 -11.19
N ALA A 280 -7.09 0.28 -10.21
CA ALA A 280 -7.18 -0.15 -8.80
C ALA A 280 -8.60 0.00 -8.25
N ARG A 281 -9.28 1.10 -8.60
CA ARG A 281 -10.69 1.34 -8.24
C ARG A 281 -11.63 0.32 -8.87
N ASP A 282 -11.48 0.03 -10.17
CA ASP A 282 -12.26 -0.99 -10.87
C ASP A 282 -12.04 -2.38 -10.26
N ILE A 283 -10.78 -2.73 -9.95
CA ILE A 283 -10.43 -3.99 -9.27
C ILE A 283 -11.09 -4.06 -7.88
N LEU A 284 -11.05 -2.98 -7.09
CA LEU A 284 -11.71 -2.92 -5.79
C LEU A 284 -13.24 -3.05 -5.92
N GLY A 285 -13.84 -2.42 -6.93
CA GLY A 285 -15.25 -2.55 -7.25
C GLY A 285 -15.63 -4.01 -7.52
N LYS A 286 -14.93 -4.66 -8.46
CA LYS A 286 -15.13 -6.08 -8.80
C LYS A 286 -14.89 -7.00 -7.62
N TRP A 287 -13.82 -6.78 -6.88
CA TRP A 287 -13.49 -7.56 -5.70
C TRP A 287 -14.56 -7.44 -4.61
N SER A 288 -15.06 -6.22 -4.34
CA SER A 288 -16.13 -6.00 -3.37
C SER A 288 -17.38 -6.81 -3.72
N MET A 289 -17.78 -6.84 -5.00
CA MET A 289 -18.92 -7.62 -5.47
C MET A 289 -18.71 -9.12 -5.26
N VAL A 290 -17.51 -9.64 -5.56
CA VAL A 290 -17.18 -11.07 -5.36
C VAL A 290 -17.26 -11.43 -3.87
N ILE A 291 -16.67 -10.62 -3.00
CA ILE A 291 -16.67 -10.87 -1.55
C ILE A 291 -18.08 -10.81 -0.98
N PHE A 292 -18.88 -9.78 -1.28
CA PHE A 292 -20.25 -9.69 -0.77
C PHE A 292 -21.21 -10.71 -1.38
N LYS A 293 -20.90 -11.26 -2.55
CA LYS A 293 -21.60 -12.44 -3.07
C LYS A 293 -21.29 -13.71 -2.27
N GLY A 294 -20.21 -13.74 -1.48
CA GLY A 294 -19.71 -14.94 -0.80
C GLY A 294 -18.76 -15.76 -1.66
N GLY A 295 -18.31 -15.21 -2.79
CA GLY A 295 -17.31 -15.82 -3.67
C GLY A 295 -15.91 -15.76 -3.07
N LYS A 296 -15.01 -16.54 -3.65
CA LYS A 296 -13.58 -16.50 -3.33
C LYS A 296 -12.87 -15.49 -4.23
N ASP A 297 -11.98 -14.71 -3.65
CA ASP A 297 -11.06 -13.85 -4.38
C ASP A 297 -9.90 -14.64 -5.04
N ARG A 298 -8.96 -13.93 -5.68
CA ARG A 298 -7.77 -14.52 -6.33
C ARG A 298 -6.85 -15.26 -5.36
N SER A 299 -6.90 -14.96 -4.07
CA SER A 299 -6.16 -15.67 -3.02
C SER A 299 -6.95 -16.85 -2.42
N GLY A 300 -8.15 -17.13 -2.95
CA GLY A 300 -9.02 -18.20 -2.48
C GLY A 300 -9.78 -17.86 -1.19
N LYS A 301 -9.79 -16.59 -0.76
CA LYS A 301 -10.45 -16.13 0.48
C LYS A 301 -11.85 -15.59 0.17
N ASP A 302 -12.80 -15.93 1.01
CA ASP A 302 -14.20 -15.50 0.94
C ASP A 302 -14.56 -14.58 2.12
N ILE A 303 -15.80 -14.08 2.16
CA ILE A 303 -16.27 -13.18 3.22
C ILE A 303 -16.06 -13.72 4.64
N PHE A 304 -16.06 -15.03 4.86
CA PHE A 304 -15.80 -15.61 6.18
C PHE A 304 -14.36 -15.38 6.62
N ALA A 305 -13.40 -15.48 5.70
CA ALA A 305 -12.02 -15.15 5.98
C ALA A 305 -11.87 -13.68 6.40
N TYR A 306 -12.67 -12.78 5.84
CA TYR A 306 -12.64 -11.35 6.12
C TYR A 306 -13.29 -10.94 7.43
N LEU A 307 -14.41 -11.59 7.79
CA LEU A 307 -15.15 -11.29 9.00
C LEU A 307 -14.60 -12.04 10.24
N ARG A 308 -13.74 -13.05 10.03
CA ARG A 308 -13.23 -13.91 11.11
C ARG A 308 -12.67 -13.13 12.28
N GLY A 309 -13.03 -13.59 13.49
CA GLY A 309 -12.61 -12.97 14.75
C GLY A 309 -13.24 -11.58 14.99
N GLY A 310 -14.26 -11.20 14.23
CA GLY A 310 -14.96 -9.94 14.42
C GLY A 310 -14.17 -8.72 13.94
N ARG A 311 -13.28 -8.85 12.94
CA ARG A 311 -12.40 -7.76 12.47
C ARG A 311 -13.11 -6.44 12.18
N PHE A 312 -14.35 -6.52 11.68
CA PHE A 312 -15.15 -5.36 11.31
C PHE A 312 -16.28 -5.04 12.29
N VAL A 313 -16.33 -5.66 13.48
CA VAL A 313 -17.36 -5.29 14.48
C VAL A 313 -17.09 -3.91 15.07
N LEU A 314 -15.83 -3.49 15.07
CA LEU A 314 -15.42 -2.19 15.56
C LEU A 314 -15.39 -1.17 14.45
N HIS A 315 -15.78 0.04 14.83
CA HIS A 315 -15.83 1.17 13.93
C HIS A 315 -14.44 1.79 13.76
N ASP A 316 -14.05 2.03 12.52
CA ASP A 316 -12.90 2.85 12.14
C ASP A 316 -13.26 4.33 12.13
N GLN A 317 -12.56 5.15 12.93
CA GLN A 317 -12.77 6.61 12.92
C GLN A 317 -12.18 7.31 11.69
N TRP A 318 -11.97 6.57 10.61
CA TRP A 318 -11.22 7.02 9.47
C TRP A 318 -12.08 7.89 8.56
N THR A 319 -11.48 8.98 8.11
CA THR A 319 -12.09 9.88 7.16
C THR A 319 -11.47 9.69 5.78
N LYS A 320 -12.20 10.14 4.76
CA LYS A 320 -11.69 10.25 3.38
C LYS A 320 -10.37 11.04 3.32
N SER A 321 -10.27 12.11 4.11
CA SER A 321 -9.08 12.98 4.18
C SER A 321 -7.86 12.26 4.74
N ASP A 322 -8.03 11.33 5.68
CA ASP A 322 -6.92 10.55 6.23
C ASP A 322 -6.30 9.65 5.17
N LEU A 323 -7.13 8.98 4.36
CA LEU A 323 -6.69 8.18 3.23
C LEU A 323 -6.06 9.04 2.14
N GLU A 324 -6.68 10.15 1.76
CA GLU A 324 -6.12 11.08 0.76
C GLU A 324 -4.73 11.57 1.18
N LYS A 325 -4.58 12.07 2.43
CA LYS A 325 -3.29 12.51 2.97
C LYS A 325 -2.27 11.38 2.97
N PHE A 326 -2.69 10.17 3.33
CA PHE A 326 -1.83 9.01 3.29
C PHE A 326 -1.29 8.74 1.88
N PHE A 327 -2.19 8.62 0.89
CA PHE A 327 -1.83 8.35 -0.50
C PHE A 327 -0.91 9.43 -1.05
N LYS A 328 -1.30 10.68 -0.83
CA LYS A 328 -0.54 11.85 -1.25
C LYS A 328 0.88 11.82 -0.69
N LYS A 329 1.05 11.55 0.62
CA LYS A 329 2.38 11.49 1.23
C LYS A 329 3.24 10.34 0.69
N ARG A 330 2.61 9.21 0.35
CA ARG A 330 3.34 8.07 -0.23
C ARG A 330 3.78 8.27 -1.66
N LEU A 331 2.97 8.93 -2.49
CA LEU A 331 3.29 9.22 -3.89
C LEU A 331 4.49 10.14 -4.10
N VAL A 332 5.08 10.68 -3.03
CA VAL A 332 6.26 11.57 -3.10
C VAL A 332 7.49 10.92 -2.43
N ALA A 333 7.38 9.67 -1.96
CA ALA A 333 8.55 8.93 -1.48
C ALA A 333 9.55 8.74 -2.64
N TRP A 334 10.82 9.04 -2.45
CA TRP A 334 11.73 9.35 -3.56
C TRP A 334 12.82 8.29 -3.76
N GLU A 335 13.34 8.12 -5.00
CA GLU A 335 14.50 7.26 -5.30
C GLU A 335 15.80 8.03 -5.00
N HIS A 336 16.54 7.57 -4.00
CA HIS A 336 17.71 8.28 -3.51
C HIS A 336 19.01 7.59 -3.92
N THR A 337 19.71 8.14 -4.91
CA THR A 337 21.14 7.85 -5.04
C THR A 337 21.88 8.53 -3.88
N LYS A 338 22.69 7.76 -3.13
CA LYS A 338 23.58 8.25 -2.07
C LYS A 338 22.92 9.03 -0.92
N THR A 339 21.61 8.83 -0.69
CA THR A 339 20.96 9.27 0.56
C THR A 339 20.83 8.07 1.48
N PHE A 340 21.21 8.23 2.73
CA PHE A 340 21.23 7.15 3.71
C PHE A 340 21.05 7.70 5.12
N ILE A 341 20.82 6.81 6.06
CA ILE A 341 20.71 7.15 7.48
C ILE A 341 21.90 6.55 8.21
N LEU A 342 22.54 7.34 9.07
CA LEU A 342 23.47 6.81 10.06
C LEU A 342 22.77 6.76 11.41
N CYS A 343 22.99 5.67 12.12
CA CYS A 343 22.53 5.50 13.48
C CYS A 343 23.72 5.18 14.40
N ALA A 344 23.77 5.79 15.58
CA ALA A 344 24.72 5.43 16.62
C ALA A 344 24.02 5.29 17.97
N ASN A 345 24.56 4.40 18.81
CA ASN A 345 24.19 4.26 20.20
C ASN A 345 24.78 5.41 21.01
N SER A 346 23.93 6.17 21.70
CA SER A 346 24.35 7.24 22.61
C SER A 346 23.46 7.27 23.85
N THR A 347 24.07 7.49 25.01
CA THR A 347 23.36 7.80 26.27
C THR A 347 23.09 9.30 26.44
N SER A 348 23.64 10.13 25.55
CA SER A 348 23.49 11.58 25.55
C SER A 348 23.20 12.03 24.12
N PRO A 349 21.94 12.03 23.67
CA PRO A 349 21.60 12.38 22.29
C PRO A 349 22.16 13.73 21.84
N ASP A 350 22.17 14.71 22.76
CA ASP A 350 22.69 16.07 22.52
C ASP A 350 24.21 16.11 22.26
N SER A 351 24.96 15.05 22.54
CA SER A 351 26.39 14.98 22.27
C SER A 351 26.71 14.41 20.88
N VAL A 352 25.72 13.88 20.16
CA VAL A 352 25.91 13.34 18.81
C VAL A 352 25.85 14.50 17.83
N VAL A 353 26.99 14.77 17.18
CA VAL A 353 27.05 15.78 16.12
C VAL A 353 26.36 15.19 14.88
N SER A 354 25.16 15.68 14.57
CA SER A 354 24.41 15.29 13.38
C SER A 354 23.52 16.45 12.91
N PRO A 355 23.00 16.41 11.67
CA PRO A 355 22.01 17.39 11.23
C PRO A 355 20.78 17.36 12.15
N LEU A 356 20.51 18.48 12.84
CA LEU A 356 19.45 18.56 13.86
C LEU A 356 18.06 18.34 13.27
N ASP A 357 17.81 18.88 12.07
CA ASP A 357 16.48 18.85 11.43
C ASP A 357 16.05 17.43 11.01
N SER A 358 17.02 16.52 10.86
CA SER A 358 16.77 15.11 10.53
C SER A 358 16.93 14.17 11.72
N GLN A 359 17.25 14.68 12.91
CA GLN A 359 17.58 13.84 14.05
C GLN A 359 16.33 13.13 14.59
N TYR A 360 16.42 11.81 14.69
CA TYR A 360 15.43 10.94 15.33
C TYR A 360 16.10 10.16 16.45
N ILE A 361 15.48 10.20 17.63
CA ILE A 361 15.87 9.40 18.80
C ILE A 361 14.86 8.27 18.92
N THR A 362 15.34 7.02 18.93
CA THR A 362 14.49 5.84 19.04
C THR A 362 13.67 5.86 20.33
N GLY A 363 12.53 5.19 20.37
CA GLY A 363 11.61 5.23 21.52
C GLY A 363 12.21 4.73 22.86
N ASN A 364 13.32 3.99 22.83
CA ASN A 364 14.06 3.57 24.03
C ASN A 364 15.13 4.59 24.49
N GLY A 365 15.34 5.67 23.72
CA GLY A 365 16.27 6.75 24.05
C GLY A 365 17.76 6.43 23.84
N THR A 366 18.11 5.25 23.34
CA THR A 366 19.51 4.79 23.30
C THR A 366 20.21 5.01 21.97
N ARG A 367 19.47 5.38 20.92
CA ARG A 367 19.99 5.47 19.56
C ARG A 367 19.55 6.77 18.90
N VAL A 368 20.52 7.43 18.30
CA VAL A 368 20.34 8.66 17.53
C VAL A 368 20.57 8.31 16.07
N CYS A 369 19.64 8.70 15.21
CA CYS A 369 19.72 8.50 13.79
C CYS A 369 19.51 9.83 13.06
N SER A 370 20.22 10.05 11.96
CA SER A 370 20.08 11.24 11.12
C SER A 370 20.20 10.91 9.64
N LEU A 371 19.59 11.74 8.80
CA LEU A 371 19.61 11.62 7.35
C LEU A 371 20.83 12.33 6.75
N TYR A 372 21.47 11.69 5.79
CA TYR A 372 22.66 12.18 5.09
C TYR A 372 22.51 12.01 3.59
N ARG A 373 23.17 12.89 2.84
CA ARG A 373 23.32 12.79 1.38
C ARG A 373 24.74 13.15 0.98
N LEU A 374 25.32 12.36 0.08
CA LEU A 374 26.64 12.62 -0.50
C LEU A 374 26.54 13.00 -1.98
N ASP A 375 27.45 13.87 -2.44
CA ASP A 375 27.69 14.12 -3.86
C ASP A 375 28.59 13.06 -4.52
N ASP A 376 28.96 13.27 -5.77
CA ASP A 376 29.84 12.39 -6.53
C ASP A 376 31.30 12.46 -6.07
N GLU A 377 31.65 13.46 -5.27
CA GLU A 377 32.94 13.64 -4.65
C GLU A 377 32.97 13.16 -3.18
N GLY A 378 31.87 12.61 -2.68
CA GLY A 378 31.73 12.10 -1.32
C GLY A 378 31.70 13.20 -0.26
N ASN A 379 31.28 14.40 -0.61
CA ASN A 379 31.03 15.50 0.32
C ASN A 379 29.56 15.53 0.72
N LEU A 380 29.29 15.97 1.95
CA LEU A 380 27.94 16.19 2.43
C LEU A 380 27.25 17.27 1.60
N LYS A 381 26.02 16.98 1.20
CA LYS A 381 25.13 17.93 0.53
C LYS A 381 23.91 18.21 1.37
N ASP A 382 23.39 19.41 1.15
CA ASP A 382 22.11 19.81 1.69
C ASP A 382 21.02 18.85 1.19
N LEU A 383 20.07 18.58 2.08
CA LEU A 383 18.91 17.75 1.83
C LEU A 383 17.86 18.57 1.05
N ILE A 384 18.24 19.19 -0.07
CA ILE A 384 17.38 20.11 -0.86
C ILE A 384 16.01 19.48 -1.19
N ALA A 385 15.96 18.16 -1.40
CA ALA A 385 14.70 17.46 -1.65
C ALA A 385 13.80 17.38 -0.41
N VAL A 386 14.37 17.34 0.80
CA VAL A 386 13.62 17.36 2.06
C VAL A 386 12.97 18.73 2.28
N GLU A 387 13.65 19.82 2.00
CA GLU A 387 13.07 21.18 2.14
C GLU A 387 11.78 21.32 1.31
N LYS A 388 11.73 20.66 0.15
CA LYS A 388 10.53 20.60 -0.68
C LYS A 388 9.44 19.74 -0.05
N LEU A 389 9.79 18.57 0.47
CA LEU A 389 8.87 17.68 1.20
C LEU A 389 8.30 18.33 2.48
N GLU A 390 9.01 19.28 3.09
CA GLU A 390 8.53 20.00 4.27
C GLU A 390 7.45 21.04 3.94
N GLN A 391 7.31 21.44 2.68
CA GLN A 391 6.33 22.44 2.28
C GLN A 391 4.91 21.97 2.62
N PRO A 392 3.99 22.88 2.97
CA PRO A 392 2.67 22.54 3.54
C PRO A 392 1.84 21.57 2.70
N GLN A 393 2.04 21.55 1.38
CA GLN A 393 1.36 20.63 0.48
C GLN A 393 1.75 19.17 0.75
N TYR A 394 3.00 18.88 1.12
CA TYR A 394 3.45 17.51 1.41
C TYR A 394 3.46 17.25 2.93
N GLY A 395 4.01 18.18 3.72
CA GLY A 395 4.09 18.09 5.18
C GLY A 395 4.81 16.82 5.65
N ILE A 396 5.96 16.55 5.05
CA ILE A 396 6.85 15.42 5.35
C ILE A 396 8.20 16.00 5.77
N THR A 397 8.61 15.74 7.01
CA THR A 397 9.89 16.21 7.53
C THR A 397 10.99 15.16 7.32
N ALA A 398 12.27 15.57 7.35
CA ALA A 398 13.37 14.60 7.37
C ALA A 398 13.24 13.64 8.56
N ARG A 399 12.80 14.15 9.72
CA ARG A 399 12.55 13.34 10.91
C ARG A 399 11.52 12.23 10.66
N ASP A 400 10.45 12.51 9.92
CA ASP A 400 9.46 11.49 9.55
C ASP A 400 10.11 10.38 8.70
N MET A 401 10.93 10.75 7.72
CA MET A 401 11.65 9.81 6.85
C MET A 401 12.64 8.95 7.63
N VAL A 402 13.39 9.56 8.56
CA VAL A 402 14.33 8.84 9.42
C VAL A 402 13.58 7.91 10.37
N GLN A 403 12.56 8.39 11.06
CA GLN A 403 11.76 7.56 11.97
C GLN A 403 11.19 6.35 11.23
N SER A 404 10.58 6.58 10.07
CA SER A 404 9.97 5.53 9.27
C SER A 404 10.95 4.43 8.85
N SER A 405 12.12 4.84 8.34
CA SER A 405 13.16 3.93 7.88
C SER A 405 13.82 3.19 9.06
N VAL A 406 14.02 3.87 10.19
CA VAL A 406 14.60 3.28 11.40
C VAL A 406 13.67 2.25 12.02
N GLU A 407 12.37 2.53 12.10
CA GLU A 407 11.39 1.54 12.55
C GLU A 407 11.41 0.29 11.64
N ALA A 408 11.55 0.45 10.32
CA ALA A 408 11.62 -0.67 9.38
C ALA A 408 12.91 -1.49 9.54
N TYR A 409 14.07 -0.81 9.66
CA TYR A 409 15.35 -1.46 9.91
C TYR A 409 15.38 -2.20 11.26
N LEU A 410 14.74 -1.65 12.29
CA LEU A 410 14.62 -2.35 13.58
C LEU A 410 13.72 -3.59 13.50
N ALA A 411 12.78 -3.62 12.54
CA ALA A 411 11.89 -4.75 12.34
C ALA A 411 12.57 -5.92 11.60
N ASN A 412 13.31 -5.64 10.52
CA ASN A 412 13.91 -6.68 9.69
C ASN A 412 15.27 -6.32 9.04
N GLY A 413 15.99 -5.34 9.57
CA GLY A 413 17.28 -4.90 9.03
C GLY A 413 17.17 -4.29 7.64
N LEU A 414 18.22 -4.48 6.84
CA LEU A 414 18.23 -4.07 5.42
C LEU A 414 17.29 -4.92 4.55
N ASP A 415 16.90 -6.11 5.04
CA ASP A 415 16.03 -7.05 4.34
C ASP A 415 14.53 -6.75 4.55
N TYR A 416 14.14 -5.54 4.96
CA TYR A 416 12.73 -5.17 5.17
C TYR A 416 11.95 -5.19 3.85
N THR A 417 11.02 -6.14 3.73
CA THR A 417 10.24 -6.41 2.51
C THR A 417 8.82 -5.83 2.57
N ALA A 418 8.14 -5.86 1.42
CA ALA A 418 6.69 -5.56 1.37
C ALA A 418 5.85 -6.53 2.21
N GLN A 419 6.31 -7.78 2.40
CA GLN A 419 5.65 -8.74 3.28
C GLN A 419 5.78 -8.30 4.74
N ASP A 420 6.99 -7.93 5.18
CA ASP A 420 7.22 -7.41 6.53
C ASP A 420 6.34 -6.19 6.79
N MET A 421 6.29 -5.26 5.84
CA MET A 421 5.39 -4.11 5.92
C MET A 421 3.93 -4.53 6.07
N THR A 422 3.48 -5.52 5.30
CA THR A 422 2.12 -6.02 5.37
C THR A 422 1.81 -6.65 6.73
N GLU A 423 2.73 -7.43 7.29
CA GLU A 423 2.61 -8.02 8.62
C GLU A 423 2.60 -6.95 9.72
N ARG A 424 3.45 -5.93 9.59
CA ARG A 424 3.56 -4.84 10.57
C ARG A 424 2.40 -3.87 10.52
N LEU A 425 1.83 -3.62 9.33
CA LEU A 425 0.56 -2.91 9.17
C LEU A 425 -0.58 -3.62 9.92
N GLN A 426 -0.64 -4.96 9.83
CA GLN A 426 -1.64 -5.74 10.56
C GLN A 426 -1.48 -5.61 12.08
N ILE A 427 -0.25 -5.72 12.57
CA ILE A 427 0.05 -5.52 14.00
C ILE A 427 -0.32 -4.10 14.43
N SER A 428 0.07 -3.10 13.64
CA SER A 428 -0.17 -1.69 13.91
C SER A 428 -1.66 -1.38 14.01
N ALA A 429 -2.48 -1.95 13.13
CA ALA A 429 -3.89 -1.70 13.15
C ALA A 429 -4.50 -2.16 14.49
N ALA A 430 -3.97 -3.23 15.10
CA ALA A 430 -4.34 -3.63 16.45
C ALA A 430 -3.74 -2.72 17.55
N LEU A 431 -3.17 -1.55 17.25
CA LEU A 431 -2.72 -0.58 18.27
C LEU A 431 -3.79 0.49 18.53
N PRO A 432 -3.69 1.24 19.64
CA PRO A 432 -4.57 2.39 19.88
C PRO A 432 -4.38 3.41 18.75
N SER A 433 -5.42 4.16 18.39
CA SER A 433 -5.41 5.03 17.19
C SER A 433 -4.18 5.95 17.12
N ASP A 434 -3.74 6.53 18.25
CA ASP A 434 -2.54 7.39 18.36
C ASP A 434 -1.21 6.67 18.08
N LYS A 435 -1.19 5.34 18.15
CA LYS A 435 -0.02 4.48 17.90
C LYS A 435 -0.12 3.69 16.61
N GLN A 436 -1.28 3.73 15.95
CA GLN A 436 -1.43 3.10 14.65
C GLN A 436 -0.47 3.78 13.67
N TRP A 437 0.12 2.98 12.81
CA TRP A 437 1.02 3.37 11.73
C TRP A 437 0.47 4.56 10.92
N PHE A 438 -0.84 4.61 10.71
CA PHE A 438 -1.51 5.68 9.96
C PHE A 438 -1.55 7.01 10.70
N ALA A 439 -1.72 7.01 12.03
CA ALA A 439 -1.65 8.23 12.82
C ALA A 439 -0.23 8.84 12.82
N LYS A 440 0.79 8.02 12.58
CA LYS A 440 2.16 8.49 12.34
C LYS A 440 2.36 9.09 10.94
N GLY A 441 1.47 8.83 9.98
CA GLY A 441 1.57 9.33 8.61
C GLY A 441 2.89 8.93 7.94
N ALA A 442 3.67 9.92 7.51
CA ALA A 442 4.97 9.73 6.89
C ALA A 442 6.03 9.11 7.83
N ALA A 443 5.83 9.21 9.15
CA ALA A 443 6.71 8.60 10.14
C ALA A 443 6.37 7.13 10.44
N GLY A 444 5.33 6.58 9.82
CA GLY A 444 4.96 5.17 10.01
C GLY A 444 6.04 4.23 9.48
N GLU A 445 6.38 3.17 10.21
CA GLU A 445 7.33 2.11 9.83
C GLU A 445 7.33 1.69 8.34
N GLY A 446 8.41 1.94 7.61
CA GLY A 446 8.52 1.55 6.20
C GLY A 446 7.74 2.44 5.23
N ALA A 447 7.09 3.52 5.70
CA ALA A 447 6.69 4.68 4.87
C ALA A 447 7.84 5.22 4.01
N PHE A 448 9.05 5.10 4.52
CA PHE A 448 10.32 5.23 3.85
C PHE A 448 11.18 4.03 4.25
N THR A 449 11.99 3.54 3.32
CA THR A 449 12.94 2.43 3.55
C THR A 449 14.33 2.89 3.09
N ILE A 450 14.77 4.04 3.61
CA ILE A 450 16.09 4.58 3.31
C ILE A 450 17.12 3.68 4.02
N PRO A 451 18.16 3.18 3.33
CA PRO A 451 19.11 2.26 3.93
C PRO A 451 19.80 2.88 5.15
N ILE A 452 20.01 2.05 6.17
CA ILE A 452 20.57 2.45 7.46
C ILE A 452 21.91 1.77 7.69
N CYS A 453 22.90 2.57 8.04
CA CYS A 453 24.16 2.10 8.58
C CYS A 453 24.17 2.36 10.09
N ASP A 454 24.03 1.29 10.88
CA ASP A 454 24.24 1.35 12.33
C ASP A 454 25.75 1.28 12.61
N VAL A 455 26.34 2.40 13.02
CA VAL A 455 27.78 2.54 13.30
C VAL A 455 28.12 2.20 14.76
N GLY A 456 27.17 1.66 15.54
CA GLY A 456 27.41 1.25 16.91
C GLY A 456 27.75 2.43 17.81
N HIS A 457 28.96 2.45 18.39
CA HIS A 457 29.38 3.51 19.32
C HIS A 457 30.19 4.63 18.65
N GLU A 458 30.39 4.57 17.34
CA GLU A 458 31.26 5.47 16.59
C GLU A 458 30.54 6.79 16.23
N THR A 459 30.12 7.54 17.25
CA THR A 459 29.35 8.79 17.09
C THR A 459 30.12 9.86 16.30
N GLU A 460 31.45 9.79 16.25
CA GLU A 460 32.26 10.70 15.44
C GLU A 460 32.02 10.56 13.92
N TRP A 461 31.64 9.37 13.45
CA TRP A 461 31.35 9.14 12.04
C TRP A 461 30.04 9.78 11.61
N MET A 462 29.08 9.90 12.54
CA MET A 462 27.85 10.67 12.32
C MET A 462 28.15 12.15 12.05
N GLY A 463 29.13 12.74 12.76
CA GLY A 463 29.53 14.13 12.55
C GLY A 463 30.14 14.39 11.17
N ARG A 464 30.62 13.35 10.49
CA ARG A 464 31.21 13.41 9.14
C ARG A 464 30.30 12.83 8.06
N GLY A 465 29.20 12.17 8.45
CA GLY A 465 28.31 11.43 7.56
C GLY A 465 29.02 10.31 6.79
N LEU A 466 29.89 9.55 7.45
CA LEU A 466 30.67 8.48 6.82
C LEU A 466 30.20 7.08 7.27
N PRO A 467 29.64 6.24 6.37
CA PRO A 467 29.19 4.88 6.70
C PRO A 467 30.34 3.86 6.66
N CYS A 468 31.34 4.03 7.53
CA CYS A 468 32.57 3.23 7.42
C CYS A 468 32.44 1.78 7.84
N CYS A 469 31.64 1.48 8.86
CA CYS A 469 31.42 0.13 9.35
C CYS A 469 29.97 0.01 9.84
N CYS A 470 29.14 -0.68 9.07
CA CYS A 470 27.72 -0.86 9.34
C CYS A 470 27.45 -2.22 9.99
N GLY A 471 26.67 -2.21 11.07
CA GLY A 471 26.29 -3.41 11.80
C GLY A 471 27.44 -3.99 12.63
N ILE A 472 27.15 -5.10 13.32
CA ILE A 472 28.09 -5.73 14.25
C ILE A 472 29.29 -6.30 13.46
N GLY A 473 30.46 -5.71 13.68
CA GLY A 473 31.70 -6.12 13.00
C GLY A 473 31.71 -5.81 11.51
N CYS A 474 31.04 -4.74 11.08
CA CYS A 474 31.03 -4.24 9.69
C CYS A 474 30.39 -5.21 8.69
N LYS A 475 29.60 -6.18 9.15
CA LYS A 475 29.03 -7.24 8.30
C LYS A 475 28.00 -6.72 7.31
N ASP A 476 27.33 -5.62 7.66
CA ASP A 476 26.26 -5.06 6.84
C ASP A 476 26.79 -4.01 5.85
N THR A 477 28.07 -3.60 5.97
CA THR A 477 28.65 -2.52 5.14
C THR A 477 28.52 -2.79 3.66
N LYS A 478 28.82 -4.00 3.20
CA LYS A 478 28.71 -4.35 1.77
C LYS A 478 27.28 -4.19 1.26
N SER A 479 26.32 -4.84 1.91
CA SER A 479 24.90 -4.79 1.54
C SER A 479 24.38 -3.34 1.57
N PHE A 480 24.74 -2.59 2.62
CA PHE A 480 24.41 -1.18 2.73
C PHE A 480 24.97 -0.37 1.55
N MET A 481 26.25 -0.51 1.22
CA MET A 481 26.89 0.21 0.12
C MET A 481 26.28 -0.14 -1.24
N GLU A 482 25.87 -1.40 -1.44
CA GLU A 482 25.14 -1.83 -2.64
C GLU A 482 23.75 -1.16 -2.70
N GLU A 483 22.99 -1.13 -1.60
CA GLU A 483 21.64 -0.56 -1.56
C GLU A 483 21.60 0.95 -1.81
N VAL A 484 22.57 1.68 -1.29
CA VAL A 484 22.69 3.15 -1.47
C VAL A 484 23.38 3.55 -2.78
N ASN A 485 23.70 2.58 -3.64
CA ASN A 485 24.47 2.75 -4.87
C ASN A 485 25.84 3.42 -4.65
N MET A 486 26.52 3.06 -3.55
CA MET A 486 27.90 3.47 -3.24
C MET A 486 28.92 2.31 -3.33
N GLY A 487 28.53 1.14 -3.83
CA GLY A 487 29.49 0.07 -4.13
C GLY A 487 30.53 0.54 -5.15
N GLY A 488 31.83 0.47 -4.82
CA GLY A 488 32.88 1.04 -5.67
C GLY A 488 33.05 2.55 -5.56
N PHE A 489 32.46 3.21 -4.57
CA PHE A 489 32.53 4.66 -4.43
C PHE A 489 33.80 5.10 -3.66
N ASP A 490 34.91 5.18 -4.40
CA ASP A 490 36.25 5.50 -3.90
C ASP A 490 36.32 6.66 -2.88
N PRO A 491 35.59 7.79 -3.05
CA PRO A 491 35.71 8.90 -2.11
C PRO A 491 35.30 8.56 -0.67
N VAL A 492 34.27 7.72 -0.48
CA VAL A 492 33.84 7.29 0.85
C VAL A 492 34.81 6.28 1.43
N GLU A 493 35.22 5.31 0.63
CA GLU A 493 36.15 4.27 1.06
C GLU A 493 37.49 4.86 1.48
N GLN A 494 38.07 5.78 0.70
CA GLN A 494 39.34 6.40 1.04
C GLN A 494 39.24 7.15 2.38
N LYS A 495 38.19 7.98 2.55
CA LYS A 495 37.94 8.69 3.81
C LYS A 495 37.76 7.72 4.98
N CYS A 496 37.10 6.58 4.76
CA CYS A 496 36.91 5.56 5.78
C CYS A 496 38.19 4.81 6.14
N ARG A 497 39.06 4.50 5.19
CA ARG A 497 40.38 3.89 5.43
C ARG A 497 41.28 4.82 6.24
N GLU A 498 41.16 6.13 6.05
CA GLU A 498 41.95 7.14 6.80
C GLU A 498 41.56 7.23 8.28
N ILE A 499 40.26 7.08 8.60
CA ILE A 499 39.74 7.28 9.96
C ILE A 499 39.49 5.98 10.73
N CYS A 500 39.33 4.85 10.03
CA CYS A 500 39.01 3.56 10.62
C CYS A 500 40.03 2.50 10.14
N PRO A 501 41.10 2.26 10.91
CA PRO A 501 42.12 1.27 10.54
C PRO A 501 41.57 -0.14 10.37
N VAL A 502 40.54 -0.51 11.15
CA VAL A 502 39.84 -1.81 11.06
C VAL A 502 39.03 -1.91 9.76
N CYS A 503 38.62 -0.76 9.19
CA CYS A 503 37.85 -0.69 7.96
C CYS A 503 38.68 -0.98 6.70
N ALA A 504 40.02 -1.02 6.80
CA ALA A 504 40.89 -1.36 5.67
C ALA A 504 40.64 -2.77 5.10
N ALA A 505 40.05 -3.67 5.90
CA ALA A 505 39.67 -5.03 5.52
C ALA A 505 38.18 -5.19 5.18
N VAL A 506 37.38 -4.12 5.26
CA VAL A 506 35.94 -4.14 4.98
C VAL A 506 35.72 -4.16 3.47
N ASP A 507 34.81 -5.03 3.03
CA ASP A 507 34.37 -5.09 1.64
C ASP A 507 33.29 -4.02 1.40
N TYR A 508 33.65 -2.99 0.62
CA TYR A 508 32.73 -1.92 0.19
C TYR A 508 32.05 -2.23 -1.16
N GLY A 509 32.19 -3.45 -1.69
CA GLY A 509 31.59 -3.86 -2.96
C GLY A 509 32.44 -3.54 -4.20
N ASN A 510 33.76 -3.42 -4.05
CA ASN A 510 34.68 -2.98 -5.12
C ASN A 510 35.09 -4.07 -6.10
N ASP A 511 34.70 -5.32 -5.87
CA ASP A 511 35.05 -6.40 -6.79
C ASP A 511 34.43 -6.13 -8.17
N ALA A 512 35.28 -5.70 -9.11
CA ALA A 512 34.96 -5.18 -10.43
C ALA A 512 34.20 -6.13 -11.37
N SER A 513 33.86 -7.34 -10.91
CA SER A 513 32.76 -8.07 -11.51
C SER A 513 31.48 -7.31 -11.16
N ARG A 514 31.05 -6.38 -12.02
CA ARG A 514 29.71 -5.77 -11.98
C ARG A 514 28.67 -6.88 -11.80
N SER A 515 28.35 -7.22 -10.55
CA SER A 515 27.08 -7.82 -10.23
C SER A 515 26.09 -6.77 -10.66
N LYS A 516 25.25 -7.11 -11.65
CA LYS A 516 24.09 -6.30 -11.98
C LYS A 516 23.47 -5.84 -10.66
N PRO A 517 23.10 -4.55 -10.52
CA PRO A 517 22.54 -4.02 -9.28
C PRO A 517 21.59 -5.07 -8.73
N SER A 518 21.92 -5.53 -7.53
CA SER A 518 21.16 -6.56 -6.83
C SER A 518 19.76 -6.00 -6.72
N GLY A 519 18.90 -6.36 -7.66
CA GLY A 519 17.51 -5.97 -7.63
C GLY A 519 16.81 -6.56 -6.43
N ARG A 520 17.46 -7.17 -5.42
CA ARG A 520 16.86 -8.02 -4.40
C ARG A 520 15.80 -7.33 -3.54
N ALA A 521 15.88 -6.02 -3.28
CA ALA A 521 14.78 -5.29 -2.65
C ALA A 521 13.55 -5.16 -3.57
N LEU A 522 13.78 -4.98 -4.88
CA LEU A 522 12.73 -4.92 -5.91
C LEU A 522 12.26 -6.32 -6.37
N VAL A 523 13.15 -7.30 -6.36
CA VAL A 523 13.03 -8.65 -6.90
C VAL A 523 12.53 -9.61 -5.82
N GLY A 524 12.68 -9.30 -4.53
CA GLY A 524 11.92 -9.96 -3.46
C GLY A 524 10.41 -9.80 -3.67
N MET A 525 9.98 -8.62 -4.17
CA MET A 525 8.61 -8.35 -4.58
C MET A 525 8.24 -9.11 -5.87
N PHE A 526 9.16 -9.28 -6.84
CA PHE A 526 8.88 -9.98 -8.10
C PHE A 526 9.03 -11.51 -8.07
N ILE A 527 9.88 -12.10 -7.21
CA ILE A 527 10.06 -13.56 -7.14
C ILE A 527 8.92 -14.21 -6.37
N ALA A 528 8.36 -13.57 -5.33
CA ALA A 528 7.17 -14.09 -4.67
C ALA A 528 5.94 -14.09 -5.60
N ILE A 529 5.80 -13.06 -6.44
CA ILE A 529 4.70 -12.91 -7.41
C ILE A 529 4.92 -13.80 -8.65
N GLY A 530 6.16 -13.92 -9.14
CA GLY A 530 6.52 -14.74 -10.29
C GLY A 530 6.58 -16.24 -10.01
N ALA A 531 7.09 -16.67 -8.85
CA ALA A 531 7.18 -18.09 -8.50
C ALA A 531 5.80 -18.71 -8.19
N ALA A 532 4.87 -17.93 -7.64
CA ALA A 532 3.48 -18.35 -7.48
C ALA A 532 2.75 -18.52 -8.82
N SER A 533 3.09 -17.67 -9.81
CA SER A 533 2.49 -17.72 -11.16
C SER A 533 3.05 -18.86 -12.03
N PHE A 534 4.28 -19.32 -11.77
CA PHE A 534 4.91 -20.40 -12.54
C PHE A 534 4.61 -21.81 -11.98
N TRP A 535 4.15 -21.92 -10.72
CA TRP A 535 3.78 -23.19 -10.09
C TRP A 535 2.27 -23.45 -10.04
N LEU A 536 1.43 -22.49 -10.42
CA LEU A 536 -0.04 -22.60 -10.46
C LEU A 536 -0.63 -22.40 -11.88
N GLY A 537 0.22 -22.48 -12.91
CA GLY A 537 -0.18 -22.61 -14.31
C GLY A 537 -0.28 -24.07 -14.74
#